data_AF-A0A7S1JW46-F1
#
_entry.id   AF-A0A7S1JW46-F1
#
_cell.length_a   1.000
_cell.length_b   1.000
_cell.length_c   1.000
_cell.angle_alpha   90.00
_cell.angle_beta   90.00
_cell.angle_gamma   90.00
#
_symmetry.space_group_name_H-M   'P 1'
#
loop_
_entity.id
_entity.type
_entity.pdbx_description
1 polymer ?
#
loop_
_entity_poly.entity_id
_entity_poly.type
_entity_poly.pdbx_seq_one_letter_code
_entity_poly.pdbx_strand_id
1 'polypeptide(L)'
;MLKIKSQMYNQDGPVLSLLSSGRIRMPDLWTGWTWTMARNVPGSFALFGGQEVARHWLFKQHDTSVVQHFAASMFGATCSILVASPFDVIKTRVQGEHFGQSKSGFVVARELVRNEGFLALLKGVTPKMLVIGPKLAYGMGLAQLLSAKLLGREGNR
;
A
#
# COMPACT_ATOMS: atom_id res chain seq x y z
N MET A 1 -12.26 2.50 -2.59
CA MET A 1 -12.84 3.86 -2.47
C MET A 1 -14.31 3.84 -2.09
N LEU A 2 -15.08 2.83 -2.54
CA LEU A 2 -16.47 2.60 -2.10
C LEU A 2 -16.65 2.53 -0.57
N LYS A 3 -15.77 1.86 0.17
CA LYS A 3 -15.81 1.89 1.65
C LYS A 3 -15.59 3.28 2.23
N ILE A 4 -14.69 4.09 1.65
CA ILE A 4 -14.43 5.47 2.13
C ILE A 4 -15.62 6.38 1.80
N LYS A 5 -16.16 6.29 0.58
CA LYS A 5 -17.37 7.05 0.19
C LYS A 5 -18.60 6.60 0.99
N SER A 6 -18.77 5.31 1.25
CA SER A 6 -19.85 4.76 2.09
C SER A 6 -19.75 5.21 3.55
N GLN A 7 -18.55 5.36 4.10
CA GLN A 7 -18.34 5.87 5.46
C GLN A 7 -18.58 7.39 5.53
N MET A 8 -18.25 8.14 4.47
CA MET A 8 -18.55 9.57 4.37
C MET A 8 -20.05 9.85 4.13
N TYR A 9 -20.72 8.98 3.39
CA TYR A 9 -22.13 9.10 3.02
C TYR A 9 -23.04 8.22 3.89
N ASN A 10 -22.58 7.86 5.09
CA ASN A 10 -23.27 6.99 6.05
C ASN A 10 -24.60 7.59 6.55
N GLN A 11 -24.96 8.81 6.13
CA GLN A 11 -26.26 9.43 6.38
C GLN A 11 -27.31 9.20 5.28
N ASP A 12 -26.95 8.71 4.10
CA ASP A 12 -27.85 8.72 2.93
C ASP A 12 -28.04 7.32 2.26
N GLY A 13 -27.56 6.24 2.88
CA GLY A 13 -27.86 4.87 2.46
C GLY A 13 -26.86 4.20 1.50
N PRO A 14 -27.17 3.00 0.98
CA PRO A 14 -26.26 2.19 0.15
C PRO A 14 -25.82 2.90 -1.12
N VAL A 15 -24.59 2.68 -1.60
CA VAL A 15 -24.08 3.32 -2.85
C VAL A 15 -25.01 3.10 -4.06
N LEU A 16 -25.75 1.98 -4.06
CA LEU A 16 -26.74 1.66 -5.09
C LEU A 16 -27.91 2.65 -5.11
N SER A 17 -28.40 3.10 -3.94
CA SER A 17 -29.46 4.12 -3.88
C SER A 17 -28.97 5.48 -4.36
N LEU A 18 -27.69 5.78 -4.16
CA LEU A 18 -27.07 7.03 -4.60
C LEU A 18 -26.89 7.11 -6.13
N LEU A 19 -26.60 5.96 -6.73
CA LEU A 19 -26.57 5.78 -8.19
C LEU A 19 -27.98 5.88 -8.77
N SER A 20 -28.99 5.26 -8.14
CA SER A 20 -30.38 5.32 -8.61
C SER A 20 -31.00 6.72 -8.46
N SER A 21 -30.62 7.47 -7.42
CA SER A 21 -31.07 8.85 -7.18
C SER A 21 -30.32 9.89 -8.03
N GLY A 22 -29.38 9.48 -8.89
CA GLY A 22 -28.60 10.39 -9.75
C GLY A 22 -27.62 11.29 -9.01
N ARG A 23 -27.44 11.10 -7.69
CA ARG A 23 -26.51 11.88 -6.84
C ARG A 23 -25.04 11.52 -7.09
N ILE A 24 -24.77 10.32 -7.57
CA ILE A 24 -23.44 9.85 -7.98
C ILE A 24 -23.53 9.33 -9.42
N ARG A 25 -22.64 9.77 -10.31
CA ARG A 25 -22.60 9.27 -11.69
C ARG A 25 -21.62 8.10 -11.81
N MET A 26 -21.81 7.24 -12.82
CA MET A 26 -20.91 6.10 -13.08
C MET A 26 -19.42 6.48 -13.16
N PRO A 27 -19.02 7.60 -13.79
CA PRO A 27 -17.60 8.04 -13.80
C PRO A 27 -17.05 8.38 -12.41
N ASP A 28 -17.90 8.82 -11.47
CA ASP A 28 -17.49 9.23 -10.12
C ASP A 28 -17.06 8.06 -9.23
N LEU A 29 -17.40 6.83 -9.64
CA LEU A 29 -16.93 5.59 -9.01
C LEU A 29 -15.44 5.35 -9.29
N TRP A 30 -14.95 5.82 -10.44
CA TRP A 30 -13.58 5.64 -10.90
C TRP A 30 -12.67 6.82 -10.48
N THR A 31 -13.25 7.95 -10.09
CA THR A 31 -12.52 9.12 -9.58
C THR A 31 -11.67 8.75 -8.36
N GLY A 32 -10.36 8.61 -8.56
CA GLY A 32 -9.37 8.20 -7.55
C GLY A 32 -8.53 6.97 -7.89
N TRP A 33 -8.81 6.32 -9.03
CA TRP A 33 -7.95 5.25 -9.58
C TRP A 33 -6.52 5.75 -9.88
N THR A 34 -6.36 6.97 -10.41
CA THR A 34 -5.06 7.59 -10.68
C THR A 34 -4.20 7.73 -9.43
N TRP A 35 -4.79 8.16 -8.32
CA TRP A 35 -4.11 8.24 -7.01
C TRP A 35 -3.75 6.86 -6.46
N THR A 36 -4.52 5.83 -6.82
CA THR A 36 -4.23 4.45 -6.44
C THR A 36 -3.04 3.91 -7.26
N MET A 37 -2.99 4.19 -8.57
CA MET A 37 -1.84 3.83 -9.41
C MET A 37 -0.58 4.61 -9.03
N ALA A 38 -0.70 5.91 -8.76
CA ALA A 38 0.42 6.75 -8.35
C ALA A 38 1.10 6.27 -7.06
N ARG A 39 0.35 5.59 -6.16
CA ARG A 39 0.91 4.92 -4.99
C ARG A 39 1.47 3.53 -5.33
N ASN A 40 0.69 2.73 -6.06
CA ASN A 40 1.00 1.31 -6.24
C ASN A 40 2.17 1.09 -7.21
N VAL A 41 2.28 1.88 -8.27
CA VAL A 41 3.35 1.70 -9.28
C VAL A 41 4.74 1.95 -8.67
N PRO A 42 5.01 3.09 -8.00
CA PRO A 42 6.31 3.31 -7.35
C PRO A 42 6.54 2.36 -6.19
N GLY A 43 5.49 2.06 -5.41
CA GLY A 43 5.57 1.10 -4.30
C GLY A 43 5.96 -0.30 -4.75
N SER A 44 5.35 -0.82 -5.82
CA SER A 44 5.67 -2.14 -6.38
C SER A 44 7.06 -2.16 -7.00
N PHE A 45 7.46 -1.09 -7.71
CA PHE A 45 8.81 -0.99 -8.25
C PHE A 45 9.87 -1.04 -7.16
N ALA A 46 9.70 -0.25 -6.09
CA ALA A 46 10.61 -0.24 -4.95
C ALA A 46 10.58 -1.55 -4.15
N LEU A 47 9.44 -2.24 -4.09
CA LEU A 47 9.32 -3.56 -3.47
C LEU A 47 10.19 -4.59 -4.17
N PHE A 48 9.93 -4.80 -5.46
CA PHE A 48 10.61 -5.83 -6.24
C PHE A 48 12.07 -5.43 -6.53
N GLY A 49 12.32 -4.17 -6.85
CA GLY A 49 13.68 -3.66 -7.07
C GLY A 49 14.52 -3.73 -5.79
N GLY A 50 13.98 -3.33 -4.64
CA GLY A 50 14.68 -3.45 -3.35
C GLY A 50 14.95 -4.90 -2.99
N GLN A 51 13.97 -5.79 -3.17
CA GLN A 51 14.15 -7.22 -2.96
C GLN A 51 15.27 -7.79 -3.84
N GLU A 52 15.31 -7.41 -5.12
CA GLU A 52 16.31 -7.89 -6.07
C GLU A 52 17.71 -7.37 -5.75
N VAL A 53 17.82 -6.10 -5.36
CA VAL A 53 19.08 -5.53 -4.86
C VAL A 53 19.55 -6.28 -3.63
N ALA A 54 18.67 -6.58 -2.66
CA ALA A 54 19.04 -7.35 -1.48
C ALA A 54 19.53 -8.76 -1.83
N ARG A 55 18.87 -9.45 -2.77
CA ARG A 55 19.29 -10.79 -3.21
C ARG A 55 20.67 -10.78 -3.85
N HIS A 56 20.92 -9.84 -4.77
CA HIS A 56 22.18 -9.75 -5.49
C HIS A 56 23.34 -9.22 -4.64
N TRP A 57 23.12 -8.13 -3.89
CA TRP A 57 24.20 -7.46 -3.15
C TRP A 57 24.48 -8.09 -1.79
N LEU A 58 23.44 -8.47 -1.04
CA LEU A 58 23.62 -8.97 0.33
C LEU A 58 23.86 -10.47 0.38
N PHE A 59 23.21 -11.25 -0.49
CA PHE A 59 23.23 -12.71 -0.38
C PHE A 59 24.03 -13.42 -1.47
N LYS A 60 24.36 -12.77 -2.60
CA LYS A 60 25.22 -13.29 -3.69
C LYS A 60 24.92 -14.75 -4.09
N GLN A 61 23.70 -15.24 -3.90
CA GLN A 61 23.30 -16.64 -4.12
C GLN A 61 21.93 -16.69 -4.81
N HIS A 62 21.79 -17.62 -5.76
CA HIS A 62 20.56 -17.83 -6.52
C HIS A 62 19.55 -18.69 -5.73
N ASP A 63 20.02 -19.68 -4.98
CA ASP A 63 19.24 -20.49 -4.03
C ASP A 63 19.30 -19.89 -2.63
N THR A 64 18.43 -18.92 -2.38
CA THR A 64 18.33 -18.32 -1.06
C THR A 64 17.60 -19.26 -0.10
N SER A 65 18.15 -19.44 1.10
CA SER A 65 17.43 -20.05 2.22
C SER A 65 16.13 -19.28 2.51
N VAL A 66 15.14 -19.97 3.08
CA VAL A 66 13.90 -19.37 3.61
C VAL A 66 14.18 -18.09 4.39
N VAL A 67 15.24 -18.07 5.20
CA VAL A 67 15.64 -16.91 6.01
C VAL A 67 16.16 -15.75 5.14
N GLN A 68 16.94 -16.04 4.09
CA GLN A 68 17.46 -15.02 3.17
C GLN A 68 16.35 -14.46 2.28
N HIS A 69 15.41 -15.31 1.83
CA HIS A 69 14.20 -14.85 1.13
C HIS A 69 13.37 -13.91 2.01
N PHE A 70 13.19 -14.26 3.28
CA PHE A 70 12.48 -13.43 4.24
C PHE A 70 13.19 -12.07 4.44
N ALA A 71 14.51 -12.09 4.64
CA ALA A 71 15.31 -10.87 4.82
C ALA A 71 15.29 -9.97 3.58
N ALA A 72 15.43 -10.54 2.38
CA ALA A 72 15.31 -9.78 1.13
C ALA A 72 13.91 -9.19 0.94
N SER A 73 12.86 -9.94 1.28
CA SER A 73 11.48 -9.47 1.22
C SER A 73 11.23 -8.32 2.20
N MET A 74 11.79 -8.41 3.41
CA MET A 74 11.75 -7.33 4.42
C MET A 74 12.43 -6.05 3.92
N PHE A 75 13.57 -6.18 3.26
CA PHE A 75 14.29 -5.04 2.69
C PHE A 75 13.47 -4.38 1.56
N GLY A 76 12.98 -5.17 0.61
CA GLY A 76 12.10 -4.67 -0.45
C GLY A 76 10.85 -3.98 0.11
N ALA A 77 10.20 -4.58 1.11
CA ALA A 77 9.02 -3.99 1.76
C ALA A 77 9.33 -2.66 2.46
N THR A 78 10.50 -2.54 3.07
CA THR A 78 10.99 -1.29 3.66
C THR A 78 11.18 -0.21 2.58
N CYS A 79 11.86 -0.52 1.48
CA CYS A 79 12.03 0.39 0.35
C CYS A 79 10.67 0.85 -0.22
N SER A 80 9.74 -0.09 -0.40
CA SER A 80 8.38 0.18 -0.85
C SER A 80 7.64 1.17 0.05
N ILE A 81 7.73 0.99 1.37
CA ILE A 81 7.11 1.92 2.32
C ILE A 81 7.75 3.30 2.24
N LEU A 82 9.07 3.41 2.16
CA LEU A 82 9.73 4.71 2.09
C LEU A 82 9.31 5.49 0.84
N VAL A 83 9.21 4.81 -0.30
CA VAL A 83 8.76 5.41 -1.56
C VAL A 83 7.26 5.74 -1.55
N ALA A 84 6.42 4.89 -0.95
CA ALA A 84 4.98 5.09 -0.90
C ALA A 84 4.51 6.08 0.19
N SER A 85 5.31 6.26 1.25
CA SER A 85 4.96 7.09 2.40
C SER A 85 4.65 8.56 2.08
N PRO A 86 5.42 9.29 1.24
CA PRO A 86 5.06 10.66 0.88
C PRO A 86 3.68 10.73 0.23
N PHE A 87 3.36 9.80 -0.67
CA PHE A 87 2.05 9.74 -1.34
C PHE A 87 0.92 9.44 -0.35
N ASP A 88 1.17 8.59 0.64
CA ASP A 88 0.20 8.26 1.68
C ASP A 88 -0.11 9.46 2.57
N VAL A 89 0.91 10.21 2.99
CA VAL A 89 0.73 11.40 3.84
C VAL A 89 0.02 12.51 3.08
N ILE A 90 0.39 12.76 1.82
CA ILE A 90 -0.30 13.76 0.98
C ILE A 90 -1.78 13.36 0.83
N LYS A 91 -2.04 12.08 0.55
CA LYS A 91 -3.41 11.58 0.39
C LYS A 91 -4.24 11.74 1.65
N THR A 92 -3.72 11.42 2.84
CA THR A 92 -4.47 11.56 4.09
C THR A 92 -4.74 13.02 4.43
N ARG A 93 -3.81 13.94 4.12
CA ARG A 93 -4.01 15.38 4.32
C ARG A 93 -5.06 15.94 3.37
N VAL A 94 -4.99 15.62 2.07
CA VAL A 94 -6.00 16.02 1.08
C VAL A 94 -7.39 15.48 1.45
N GLN A 95 -7.48 14.26 2.00
CA GLN A 95 -8.74 13.66 2.45
C GLN A 95 -9.24 14.18 3.80
N GLY A 96 -8.38 14.83 4.59
CA GLY A 96 -8.72 15.43 5.88
C GLY A 96 -9.16 16.90 5.80
N GLU A 97 -8.98 17.56 4.65
CA GLU A 97 -9.49 18.93 4.44
C GLU A 97 -11.03 18.92 4.29
N HIS A 98 -11.67 19.98 4.79
CA HIS A 98 -13.13 20.13 4.73
C HIS A 98 -13.62 20.18 3.27
N PHE A 99 -14.76 19.53 3.02
CA PHE A 99 -15.42 19.52 1.71
C PHE A 99 -15.58 20.95 1.17
N GLY A 100 -15.03 21.22 -0.01
CA GLY A 100 -15.05 22.53 -0.66
C GLY A 100 -13.73 23.31 -0.67
N GLN A 101 -12.72 22.86 0.09
CA GLN A 101 -11.37 23.45 0.08
C GLN A 101 -10.30 22.49 -0.48
N SER A 102 -10.66 21.51 -1.31
CA SER A 102 -9.70 20.52 -1.82
C SER A 102 -8.53 21.18 -2.56
N LYS A 103 -7.38 21.28 -1.89
CA LYS A 103 -6.14 21.71 -2.50
C LYS A 103 -5.56 20.61 -3.38
N SER A 104 -4.83 21.00 -4.42
CA SER A 104 -4.03 20.06 -5.20
C SER A 104 -3.00 19.37 -4.30
N GLY A 105 -2.80 18.07 -4.47
CA GLY A 105 -1.85 17.29 -3.65
C GLY A 105 -0.42 17.85 -3.67
N PHE A 106 -0.02 18.55 -4.74
CA PHE A 106 1.28 19.23 -4.82
C PHE A 106 1.35 20.45 -3.90
N VAL A 107 0.26 21.20 -3.78
CA VAL A 107 0.16 22.35 -2.86
C VAL A 107 0.24 21.85 -1.42
N VAL A 108 -0.49 20.79 -1.10
CA VAL A 108 -0.43 20.13 0.23
C VAL A 108 0.98 19.63 0.53
N ALA A 109 1.65 18.99 -0.43
CA ALA A 109 3.03 18.53 -0.25
C ALA A 109 4.00 19.70 0.04
N ARG A 110 3.88 20.80 -0.72
CA ARG A 110 4.71 22.00 -0.54
C ARG A 110 4.47 22.66 0.81
N GLU A 111 3.21 22.84 1.19
CA GLU A 111 2.84 23.40 2.50
C GLU A 111 3.34 22.51 3.64
N LEU A 112 3.20 21.19 3.51
CA LEU A 112 3.65 20.24 4.52
C LEU A 112 5.16 20.31 4.73
N VAL A 113 5.95 20.35 3.66
CA VAL A 113 7.41 20.47 3.76
C VAL A 113 7.81 21.84 4.33
N ARG A 114 7.12 22.92 3.94
CA ARG A 114 7.42 24.27 4.43
C ARG A 114 7.08 24.47 5.91
N ASN A 115 5.98 23.88 6.38
CA ASN A 115 5.45 24.13 7.72
C ASN A 115 5.90 23.08 8.74
N GLU A 116 6.02 21.81 8.33
CA GLU A 116 6.34 20.68 9.22
C GLU A 116 7.68 20.01 8.90
N GLY A 117 8.35 20.42 7.82
CA GLY A 117 9.63 19.88 7.38
C GLY A 117 9.52 18.60 6.54
N PHE A 118 10.66 18.15 6.00
CA PHE A 118 10.71 16.98 5.11
C PHE A 118 10.30 15.67 5.80
N LEU A 119 10.64 15.50 7.08
CA LEU A 119 10.29 14.31 7.86
C LEU A 119 8.76 14.14 8.04
N ALA A 120 7.98 15.19 7.85
CA ALA A 120 6.53 15.11 7.89
C ALA A 120 5.96 14.15 6.83
N LEU A 121 6.64 13.99 5.68
CA LEU A 121 6.27 13.05 4.61
C LEU A 121 6.47 11.58 4.99
N LEU A 122 7.25 11.31 6.04
CA LEU A 122 7.53 9.97 6.57
C LEU A 122 6.76 9.69 7.87
N LYS A 123 5.87 10.59 8.30
CA LYS A 123 5.01 10.35 9.46
C LYS A 123 4.16 9.10 9.25
N GLY A 124 4.19 8.21 10.24
CA GLY A 124 3.48 6.93 10.19
C GLY A 124 4.24 5.79 9.51
N VAL A 125 5.52 5.96 9.14
CA VAL A 125 6.37 4.85 8.66
C VAL A 125 6.61 3.81 9.75
N THR A 126 6.87 4.23 11.00
CA THR A 126 7.15 3.33 12.13
C THR A 126 6.08 2.25 12.33
N PRO A 127 4.78 2.56 12.49
CA PRO A 127 3.76 1.53 12.63
C PRO A 127 3.63 0.66 11.38
N LYS A 128 3.87 1.21 10.17
CA LYS A 128 3.86 0.40 8.94
C LYS A 128 4.99 -0.63 8.95
N MET A 129 6.19 -0.24 9.37
CA MET A 129 7.35 -1.13 9.46
C MET A 129 7.16 -2.25 10.47
N LEU A 130 6.59 -1.95 11.64
CA LEU A 130 6.31 -2.95 12.68
C LEU A 130 5.38 -4.07 12.20
N VAL A 131 4.44 -3.76 11.30
CA VAL A 131 3.46 -4.73 10.79
C VAL A 131 4.03 -5.59 9.65
N ILE A 132 5.09 -5.17 8.95
CA ILE A 132 5.64 -5.95 7.82
C ILE A 132 6.13 -7.32 8.29
N GLY A 133 6.91 -7.38 9.37
CA GLY A 133 7.52 -8.62 9.86
C GLY A 133 6.48 -9.72 10.11
N PRO A 134 5.47 -9.47 10.96
CA PRO A 134 4.37 -10.42 11.18
C PRO A 134 3.62 -10.77 9.90
N LYS A 135 3.35 -9.79 9.03
CA LYS A 135 2.63 -10.01 7.77
C LYS A 135 3.38 -10.96 6.84
N LEU A 136 4.69 -10.75 6.67
CA LEU A 136 5.52 -11.61 5.82
C LEU A 136 5.69 -12.99 6.43
N ALA A 137 5.87 -13.08 7.75
CA ALA A 137 6.02 -14.36 8.45
C ALA A 137 4.76 -15.22 8.30
N TYR A 138 3.59 -14.61 8.49
CA TYR A 138 2.31 -15.27 8.27
C TYR A 138 2.14 -15.74 6.82
N GLY A 139 2.40 -14.85 5.85
CA GLY A 139 2.27 -15.19 4.43
C GLY A 139 3.20 -16.33 4.01
N MET A 140 4.43 -16.33 4.49
CA MET A 140 5.40 -17.39 4.22
C MET A 140 5.02 -18.71 4.89
N GLY A 141 4.59 -18.68 6.16
CA GLY A 141 4.15 -19.87 6.88
C GLY A 141 2.92 -20.51 6.21
N LEU A 142 1.95 -19.69 5.80
CA LEU A 142 0.79 -20.18 5.06
C LEU A 142 1.19 -20.80 3.71
N ALA A 143 2.11 -20.15 2.98
CA ALA A 143 2.61 -20.67 1.71
C ALA A 143 3.27 -22.04 1.90
N GLN A 144 4.14 -22.20 2.90
CA GLN A 144 4.79 -23.49 3.19
C GLN A 144 3.78 -24.58 3.55
N LEU A 145 2.77 -24.26 4.36
CA LEU A 145 1.71 -25.22 4.72
C LEU A 145 0.87 -25.64 3.52
N LEU A 146 0.53 -24.70 2.64
CA LEU A 146 -0.24 -24.98 1.43
C LEU A 146 0.59 -25.79 0.44
N SER A 147 1.86 -25.42 0.21
CA SER A 147 2.77 -26.17 -0.64
C SER A 147 2.95 -27.60 -0.14
N ALA A 148 3.13 -27.80 1.17
CA ALA A 148 3.24 -29.13 1.77
C ALA A 148 1.96 -29.97 1.57
N LYS A 149 0.77 -29.36 1.73
CA LYS A 149 -0.51 -30.07 1.55
C LYS A 149 -0.85 -30.35 0.09
N LEU A 150 -0.50 -29.46 -0.83
CA LEU A 150 -0.80 -29.61 -2.26
C LEU A 150 0.17 -30.58 -2.91
N LEU A 151 1.48 -30.41 -2.70
CA LEU A 151 2.50 -31.31 -3.25
C LEU A 151 2.49 -32.68 -2.54
N GLY A 152 2.11 -32.73 -1.27
CA GLY A 152 1.88 -33.99 -0.55
C GLY A 152 0.64 -34.77 -1.01
N ARG A 153 -0.30 -34.14 -1.75
CA ARG A 153 -1.47 -34.83 -2.36
C ARG A 153 -1.19 -35.41 -3.73
N GLU A 154 -0.17 -34.93 -4.44
CA GLU A 154 0.20 -35.42 -5.77
C GLU A 154 1.02 -36.72 -5.69
N GLY A 155 1.78 -36.95 -4.62
CA GLY A 155 2.61 -38.15 -4.44
C GLY A 155 1.90 -39.40 -3.88
N ASN A 156 0.58 -39.37 -3.69
CA ASN A 156 -0.22 -40.48 -3.13
C ASN A 156 -1.40 -40.89 -4.02
N ARG A 157 -1.21 -40.80 -5.35
CA ARG A 157 -2.11 -41.33 -6.38
C ARG A 157 -1.35 -42.25 -7.31
#